data_AF-A0ABD0L711-F1
#
_entry.id   AF-A0ABD0L711-F1
#
_cell.length_a   1.000
_cell.length_b   1.000
_cell.length_c   1.000
_cell.angle_alpha   90.00
_cell.angle_beta   90.00
_cell.angle_gamma   90.00
#
_symmetry.space_group_name_H-M   'P 1'
#
loop_
_entity.id
_entity.type
_entity.pdbx_description
1 polymer ?
#
loop_
_entity_poly.entity_id
_entity_poly.type
_entity_poly.pdbx_seq_one_letter_code
_entity_poly.pdbx_strand_id
1 'polypeptide(L)'
;MALVNICNVTVLDNPSPFLRPFQFEITFECAEDLEQDLEWKIIYVGSAESMDCDQILETILVGPVPGGSHMFVFEAGPPNTSRIPVADVLGVTVVLLTCSYRGHEFIRVGYFVNNEYEDPELKENPPTVPQFDKITRNILADKPRVTRFNIQWHTDKQLREQRERELELEDMENIEPGLHTESMSNQMDNSMAPYIPPSTSKKEEPMDSLEQLFSGTS
;
A
#
# COMPACT_ATOMS: atom_id res chain seq x y z
N MET A 1 -9.87 10.23 -7.16
CA MET A 1 -8.81 9.34 -7.68
C MET A 1 -8.60 8.22 -6.68
N ALA A 2 -7.99 7.08 -7.06
CA ALA A 2 -7.66 6.05 -6.08
C ALA A 2 -6.55 6.56 -5.15
N LEU A 3 -6.69 6.36 -3.83
CA LEU A 3 -5.65 6.76 -2.86
C LEU A 3 -4.51 5.75 -2.77
N VAL A 4 -4.76 4.51 -3.18
CA VAL A 4 -3.75 3.44 -3.20
C VAL A 4 -3.48 3.04 -4.64
N ASN A 5 -2.20 3.01 -5.00
CA ASN A 5 -1.74 2.53 -6.29
C ASN A 5 -0.73 1.40 -6.13
N ILE A 6 -0.96 0.26 -6.77
CA ILE A 6 0.03 -0.83 -6.82
C ILE A 6 1.09 -0.46 -7.87
N CYS A 7 2.33 -0.31 -7.42
CA CYS A 7 3.47 0.06 -8.24
C CYS A 7 4.09 -1.16 -8.92
N ASN A 8 4.28 -2.26 -8.17
CA ASN A 8 4.85 -3.49 -8.69
C ASN A 8 4.35 -4.70 -7.90
N VAL A 9 4.31 -5.86 -8.57
CA VAL A 9 4.10 -7.17 -7.96
C VAL A 9 5.10 -8.14 -8.57
N THR A 10 6.08 -8.57 -7.78
CA THR A 10 7.09 -9.53 -8.19
C THR A 10 6.68 -10.92 -7.74
N VAL A 11 6.56 -11.88 -8.66
CA VAL A 11 6.32 -13.28 -8.34
C VAL A 11 7.63 -13.94 -7.94
N LEU A 12 7.72 -14.45 -6.70
CA LEU A 12 8.90 -15.13 -6.18
C LEU A 12 8.75 -16.65 -6.33
N ASP A 13 9.87 -17.39 -6.26
CA ASP A 13 9.89 -18.87 -6.29
C ASP A 13 9.06 -19.48 -7.44
N ASN A 14 9.37 -19.06 -8.68
CA ASN A 14 8.62 -19.46 -9.88
C ASN A 14 9.55 -19.85 -11.06
N PRO A 15 9.31 -20.98 -11.76
CA PRO A 15 8.32 -22.02 -11.45
C PRO A 15 8.65 -22.80 -10.17
N SER A 16 7.66 -23.44 -9.57
CA SER A 16 7.82 -24.21 -8.32
C SER A 16 6.87 -25.40 -8.24
N PRO A 17 7.17 -26.43 -7.41
CA PRO A 17 6.24 -27.52 -7.14
C PRO A 17 4.86 -27.02 -6.72
N PHE A 18 3.79 -27.70 -7.14
CA PHE A 18 2.41 -27.28 -6.89
C PHE A 18 2.09 -27.03 -5.41
N LEU A 19 2.66 -27.86 -4.53
CA LEU A 19 2.44 -27.81 -3.08
C LEU A 19 3.34 -26.78 -2.37
N ARG A 20 4.20 -26.03 -3.08
CA ARG A 20 4.92 -24.90 -2.50
C ARG A 20 3.97 -23.70 -2.28
N PRO A 21 4.22 -22.90 -1.24
CA PRO A 21 3.54 -21.63 -1.04
C PRO A 21 3.61 -20.72 -2.27
N PHE A 22 2.61 -19.86 -2.44
CA PHE A 22 2.70 -18.70 -3.30
C PHE A 22 3.44 -17.59 -2.58
N GLN A 23 4.29 -16.85 -3.28
CA GLN A 23 5.03 -15.73 -2.71
C GLN A 23 5.01 -14.56 -3.71
N PHE A 24 4.50 -13.42 -3.25
CA PHE A 24 4.45 -12.19 -4.02
C PHE A 24 5.09 -11.06 -3.21
N GLU A 25 6.09 -10.38 -3.77
CA GLU A 25 6.56 -9.12 -3.23
C GLU A 25 5.73 -7.99 -3.84
N ILE A 26 5.00 -7.27 -3.00
CA ILE A 26 4.06 -6.23 -3.42
C ILE A 26 4.65 -4.89 -3.02
N THR A 27 4.76 -3.97 -3.98
CA THR A 27 5.10 -2.57 -3.76
C THR A 27 3.90 -1.70 -4.13
N PHE A 28 3.47 -0.83 -3.22
CA PHE A 28 2.35 0.08 -3.44
C PHE A 28 2.60 1.45 -2.82
N GLU A 29 1.87 2.45 -3.30
CA GLU A 29 1.94 3.82 -2.83
C GLU A 29 0.57 4.26 -2.31
N CYS A 30 0.57 4.94 -1.17
CA CYS A 30 -0.57 5.61 -0.57
C CYS A 30 -0.40 7.13 -0.71
N ALA A 31 -1.38 7.79 -1.32
CA ALA A 31 -1.36 9.25 -1.51
C ALA A 31 -1.54 10.02 -0.19
N GLU A 32 -2.23 9.44 0.78
CA GLU A 32 -2.49 10.00 2.11
C GLU A 32 -2.64 8.88 3.15
N ASP A 33 -2.72 9.26 4.42
CA ASP A 33 -2.91 8.33 5.53
C ASP A 33 -4.29 7.66 5.46
N LEU A 34 -4.31 6.33 5.50
CA LEU A 34 -5.53 5.54 5.58
C LEU A 34 -5.83 5.17 7.03
N GLU A 35 -7.05 5.52 7.47
CA GLU A 35 -7.53 5.25 8.84
C GLU A 35 -7.83 3.78 9.10
N GLN A 36 -8.20 3.02 8.05
CA GLN A 36 -8.54 1.61 8.16
C GLN A 36 -7.54 0.74 7.40
N ASP A 37 -7.59 -0.56 7.69
CA ASP A 37 -6.69 -1.52 7.08
C ASP A 37 -7.06 -1.79 5.62
N LEU A 38 -6.03 -2.03 4.82
CA LEU A 38 -6.17 -2.68 3.52
C LEU A 38 -6.29 -4.18 3.73
N GLU A 39 -7.33 -4.78 3.17
CA GLU A 39 -7.50 -6.24 3.17
C GLU A 39 -6.95 -6.80 1.86
N TRP A 40 -5.89 -7.61 1.97
CA TRP A 40 -5.27 -8.31 0.85
C TRP A 40 -5.63 -9.78 0.89
N LYS A 41 -5.97 -10.36 -0.27
CA LYS A 41 -6.26 -11.79 -0.41
C LYS A 41 -5.50 -12.41 -1.57
N ILE A 42 -5.03 -13.63 -1.37
CA ILE A 42 -4.59 -14.52 -2.45
C ILE A 42 -5.71 -15.53 -2.70
N ILE A 43 -6.21 -15.59 -3.94
CA ILE A 43 -7.33 -16.45 -4.32
C ILE A 43 -6.88 -17.34 -5.47
N TYR A 44 -6.99 -18.65 -5.30
CA TYR A 44 -6.76 -19.63 -6.36
C TYR A 44 -8.08 -20.00 -7.03
N VAL A 45 -8.13 -19.89 -8.35
CA VAL A 45 -9.30 -20.31 -9.13
C VAL A 45 -9.26 -21.83 -9.29
N GLY A 46 -10.20 -22.52 -8.65
CA GLY A 46 -10.22 -23.98 -8.64
C GLY A 46 -10.78 -24.60 -9.91
N SER A 47 -11.64 -23.87 -10.63
CA SER A 47 -12.22 -24.28 -11.91
C SER A 47 -12.57 -23.06 -12.73
N ALA A 48 -12.42 -23.13 -14.05
CA ALA A 48 -12.85 -22.06 -14.94
C ALA A 48 -14.40 -21.98 -15.05
N GLU A 49 -15.10 -23.05 -14.70
CA GLU A 49 -16.55 -23.17 -14.88
C GLU A 49 -17.35 -22.74 -13.64
N SER A 50 -16.73 -22.70 -12.46
CA SER A 50 -17.42 -22.36 -11.21
C SER A 50 -16.52 -21.64 -10.21
N MET A 51 -17.06 -20.56 -9.64
CA MET A 51 -16.45 -19.82 -8.54
C MET A 51 -16.57 -20.55 -7.19
N ASP A 52 -17.42 -21.59 -7.08
CA ASP A 52 -17.57 -22.36 -5.83
C ASP A 52 -16.29 -23.15 -5.47
N CYS A 53 -15.47 -23.41 -6.49
CA CYS A 53 -14.17 -24.06 -6.37
C CYS A 53 -13.05 -23.07 -6.00
N ASP A 54 -13.32 -21.75 -6.01
CA ASP A 54 -12.31 -20.75 -5.66
C ASP A 54 -11.91 -20.90 -4.19
N GLN A 55 -10.62 -20.72 -3.94
CA GLN A 55 -10.02 -20.90 -2.62
C GLN A 55 -9.28 -19.64 -2.24
N ILE A 56 -9.75 -18.97 -1.18
CA ILE A 56 -8.96 -17.95 -0.50
C ILE A 56 -7.83 -18.69 0.22
N LEU A 57 -6.61 -18.51 -0.26
CA LEU A 57 -5.41 -19.15 0.28
C LEU A 57 -4.91 -18.44 1.53
N GLU A 58 -4.98 -17.11 1.51
CA GLU A 58 -4.60 -16.27 2.66
C GLU A 58 -5.34 -14.94 2.62
N THR A 59 -5.57 -14.35 3.80
CA THR A 59 -6.07 -12.98 3.97
C THR A 59 -5.23 -12.26 5.02
N ILE A 60 -4.70 -11.10 4.66
CA ILE A 60 -3.99 -10.23 5.60
C ILE A 60 -4.63 -8.85 5.65
N LEU A 61 -4.51 -8.21 6.82
CA LEU A 61 -4.85 -6.82 7.03
C LEU A 61 -3.55 -6.03 7.18
N VAL A 62 -3.44 -4.95 6.42
CA VAL A 62 -2.29 -4.04 6.46
C VAL A 62 -2.82 -2.67 6.86
N GLY A 63 -2.59 -2.26 8.09
CA GLY A 63 -2.92 -0.92 8.56
C GLY A 63 -2.61 -0.65 10.04
N PRO A 64 -2.79 0.61 10.50
CA PRO A 64 -3.11 1.79 9.68
C PRO A 64 -1.97 2.11 8.69
N VAL A 65 -2.30 2.63 7.50
CA VAL A 65 -1.34 2.78 6.39
C VAL A 65 -0.99 4.26 6.19
N PRO A 66 0.21 4.73 6.56
CA PRO A 66 0.63 6.10 6.31
C PRO A 66 0.75 6.41 4.82
N GLY A 67 0.66 7.68 4.44
CA GLY A 67 1.03 8.15 3.11
C GLY A 67 2.49 7.84 2.79
N GLY A 68 2.76 7.45 1.55
CA GLY A 68 4.09 7.08 1.06
C GLY A 68 4.16 5.72 0.37
N SER A 69 5.38 5.23 0.16
CA SER A 69 5.66 3.98 -0.54
C SER A 69 5.91 2.85 0.45
N HIS A 70 5.28 1.70 0.20
CA HIS A 70 5.29 0.53 1.06
C HIS A 70 5.64 -0.72 0.26
N MET A 71 6.30 -1.67 0.92
CA MET A 71 6.65 -2.95 0.33
C MET A 71 6.55 -4.06 1.37
N PHE A 72 6.00 -5.21 0.98
CA PHE A 72 5.98 -6.40 1.81
C PHE A 72 5.92 -7.68 0.97
N VAL A 73 6.29 -8.82 1.58
CA VAL A 73 6.13 -10.14 0.98
C VAL A 73 4.83 -10.75 1.48
N PHE A 74 3.95 -11.10 0.54
CA PHE A 74 2.70 -11.81 0.78
C PHE A 74 2.85 -13.28 0.44
N GLU A 75 2.85 -14.14 1.46
CA GLU A 75 2.94 -15.58 1.32
C GLU A 75 1.60 -16.26 1.64
N ALA A 76 1.25 -17.30 0.89
CA ALA A 76 0.10 -18.16 1.17
C ALA A 76 0.42 -19.62 0.89
N GLY A 77 -0.14 -20.54 1.67
CA GLY A 77 -0.04 -21.97 1.43
C GLY A 77 -0.64 -22.40 0.06
N PRO A 78 -0.38 -23.64 -0.39
CA PRO A 78 -0.98 -24.15 -1.62
C PRO A 78 -2.51 -24.34 -1.47
N PRO A 79 -3.28 -24.40 -2.57
CA PRO A 79 -4.71 -24.71 -2.51
C PRO A 79 -4.95 -26.11 -1.96
N ASN A 80 -6.12 -26.32 -1.36
CA ASN A 80 -6.58 -27.65 -0.98
C ASN A 80 -6.91 -28.47 -2.23
N THR A 81 -6.12 -29.50 -2.48
CA THR A 81 -6.20 -30.37 -3.65
C THR A 81 -7.53 -31.11 -3.78
N SER A 82 -8.18 -31.42 -2.65
CA SER A 82 -9.48 -32.13 -2.65
C SER A 82 -10.65 -31.28 -3.14
N ARG A 83 -10.48 -29.95 -3.20
CA ARG A 83 -11.50 -29.00 -3.68
C ARG A 83 -11.33 -28.62 -5.14
N ILE A 84 -10.30 -29.14 -5.81
CA ILE A 84 -10.03 -28.88 -7.22
C ILE A 84 -10.62 -30.04 -8.04
N PRO A 85 -11.52 -29.79 -9.00
CA PRO A 85 -11.99 -30.83 -9.90
C PRO A 85 -10.82 -31.46 -10.66
N VAL A 86 -10.82 -32.79 -10.79
CA VAL A 86 -9.72 -33.55 -11.42
C VAL A 86 -9.40 -33.04 -12.83
N ALA A 87 -10.42 -32.61 -13.58
CA ALA A 87 -10.28 -32.08 -14.94
C ALA A 87 -9.55 -30.72 -14.99
N ASP A 88 -9.55 -29.96 -13.89
CA ASP A 88 -8.97 -28.61 -13.78
C ASP A 88 -7.61 -28.58 -13.08
N VAL A 89 -7.10 -29.74 -12.64
CA VAL A 89 -5.81 -29.82 -11.94
C VAL A 89 -4.64 -29.49 -12.88
N LEU A 90 -4.67 -30.01 -14.11
CA LEU A 90 -3.62 -29.80 -15.12
C LEU A 90 -4.04 -28.73 -16.12
N GLY A 91 -3.07 -28.05 -16.69
CA GLY A 91 -3.29 -26.97 -17.65
C GLY A 91 -3.38 -25.60 -16.98
N VAL A 92 -4.12 -24.69 -17.61
CA VAL A 92 -4.11 -23.27 -17.24
C VAL A 92 -5.26 -22.95 -16.29
N THR A 93 -4.93 -22.33 -15.17
CA THR A 93 -5.87 -21.68 -14.25
C THR A 93 -5.37 -20.26 -13.90
N VAL A 94 -5.95 -19.62 -12.88
CA VAL A 94 -5.65 -18.26 -12.46
C VAL A 94 -5.42 -18.18 -10.95
N VAL A 95 -4.44 -17.37 -10.54
CA VAL A 95 -4.33 -16.87 -9.16
C VAL A 95 -4.60 -15.37 -9.16
N LEU A 96 -5.38 -14.90 -8.19
CA LEU A 96 -5.80 -13.51 -8.04
C LEU A 96 -5.23 -12.94 -6.75
N LEU A 97 -4.67 -11.74 -6.84
CA LEU A 97 -4.39 -10.87 -5.71
C LEU A 97 -5.44 -9.77 -5.70
N THR A 98 -6.25 -9.71 -4.65
CA THR A 98 -7.25 -8.65 -4.47
C THR A 98 -6.85 -7.75 -3.32
N CYS A 99 -7.08 -6.44 -3.47
CA CYS A 99 -6.95 -5.49 -2.37
C CYS A 99 -8.26 -4.72 -2.22
N SER A 100 -8.75 -4.68 -0.98
CA SER A 100 -9.98 -4.01 -0.59
C SER A 100 -9.72 -2.99 0.50
N TYR A 101 -10.46 -1.90 0.48
CA TYR A 101 -10.48 -0.91 1.55
C TYR A 101 -11.92 -0.73 2.01
N ARG A 102 -12.15 -0.81 3.33
CA ARG A 102 -13.51 -0.72 3.93
C ARG A 102 -14.50 -1.73 3.33
N GLY A 103 -14.03 -2.93 3.01
CA GLY A 103 -14.85 -4.00 2.40
C GLY A 103 -15.16 -3.80 0.92
N HIS A 104 -14.62 -2.77 0.27
CA HIS A 104 -14.77 -2.54 -1.16
C HIS A 104 -13.46 -2.86 -1.89
N GLU A 105 -13.51 -3.87 -2.76
CA GLU A 105 -12.39 -4.20 -3.66
C GLU A 105 -12.17 -3.05 -4.64
N PHE A 106 -10.94 -2.53 -4.71
CA PHE A 106 -10.57 -1.47 -5.65
C PHE A 106 -9.55 -1.92 -6.69
N ILE A 107 -8.85 -3.03 -6.45
CA ILE A 107 -7.89 -3.58 -7.40
C ILE A 107 -7.81 -5.11 -7.31
N ARG A 108 -7.66 -5.72 -8.49
CA ARG A 108 -7.45 -7.14 -8.69
C ARG A 108 -6.31 -7.34 -9.69
N VAL A 109 -5.31 -8.13 -9.31
CA VAL A 109 -4.20 -8.53 -10.17
C VAL A 109 -4.28 -10.04 -10.37
N GLY A 110 -4.60 -10.47 -11.58
CA GLY A 110 -4.67 -11.88 -11.94
C GLY A 110 -3.45 -12.34 -12.72
N TYR A 111 -2.95 -13.53 -12.39
CA TYR A 111 -1.90 -14.22 -13.15
C TYR A 111 -2.42 -15.55 -13.66
N PHE A 112 -2.11 -15.87 -14.91
CA PHE A 112 -2.28 -17.24 -15.39
C PHE A 112 -1.27 -18.15 -14.73
N VAL A 113 -1.71 -19.35 -14.40
CA VAL A 113 -0.94 -20.39 -13.75
C VAL A 113 -1.04 -21.63 -14.61
N ASN A 114 0.08 -22.16 -15.11
CA ASN A 114 0.12 -23.42 -15.83
C ASN A 114 0.63 -24.53 -14.90
N ASN A 115 -0.19 -25.55 -14.69
CA ASN A 115 0.15 -26.74 -13.92
C ASN A 115 0.46 -27.89 -14.88
N GLU A 116 1.66 -28.45 -14.81
CA GLU A 116 2.06 -29.60 -15.63
C GLU A 116 2.93 -30.57 -14.85
N TYR A 117 2.88 -31.85 -15.21
CA TYR A 117 3.90 -32.80 -14.77
C TYR A 117 5.25 -32.43 -15.37
N GLU A 118 6.36 -32.64 -14.69
CA GLU A 118 7.68 -32.49 -15.32
C GLU A 118 8.08 -33.75 -16.10
N ASP A 119 7.67 -34.93 -15.61
CA ASP A 119 8.01 -36.22 -16.19
C ASP A 119 7.32 -36.42 -17.56
N PRO A 120 8.08 -36.67 -18.66
CA PRO A 120 7.53 -36.92 -19.98
C PRO A 120 6.51 -38.06 -20.03
N GLU A 121 6.71 -39.13 -19.25
CA GLU A 121 5.79 -40.28 -19.24
C GLU A 121 4.43 -39.88 -18.66
N LEU A 122 4.43 -39.08 -17.58
CA LEU A 122 3.22 -38.55 -16.96
C LEU A 122 2.55 -37.46 -17.80
N LYS A 123 3.32 -36.72 -18.62
CA LYS A 123 2.76 -35.78 -19.62
C LYS A 123 2.01 -36.52 -20.72
N GLU A 124 2.59 -37.58 -21.27
CA GLU A 124 1.99 -38.35 -22.37
C GLU A 124 0.83 -39.23 -21.89
N ASN A 125 0.95 -39.80 -20.68
CA ASN A 125 -0.03 -40.70 -20.09
C ASN A 125 -0.40 -40.25 -18.66
N PRO A 126 -1.18 -39.16 -18.50
CA PRO A 126 -1.54 -38.65 -17.20
C PRO A 126 -2.42 -39.67 -16.44
N PRO A 127 -2.13 -39.94 -15.16
CA PRO A 127 -2.92 -40.86 -14.36
C PRO A 127 -4.33 -40.29 -14.09
N THR A 128 -5.32 -41.16 -13.93
CA THR A 128 -6.70 -40.76 -13.62
C THR A 128 -6.82 -40.00 -12.30
N VAL A 129 -5.99 -40.36 -11.32
CA VAL A 129 -5.88 -39.63 -10.05
C VAL A 129 -4.62 -38.76 -10.12
N PRO A 130 -4.75 -37.42 -10.04
CA PRO A 130 -3.60 -36.52 -10.13
C PRO A 130 -2.59 -36.73 -8.99
N GLN A 131 -1.31 -36.69 -9.32
CA GLN A 131 -0.19 -36.82 -8.38
C GLN A 131 0.42 -35.43 -8.11
N PHE A 132 -0.19 -34.66 -7.20
CA PHE A 132 0.16 -33.26 -6.94
C PHE A 132 1.62 -33.03 -6.53
N ASP A 133 2.26 -34.04 -5.93
CA ASP A 133 3.68 -34.05 -5.57
C ASP A 133 4.63 -33.99 -6.78
N LYS A 134 4.13 -34.34 -7.98
CA LYS A 134 4.88 -34.34 -9.24
C LYS A 134 4.47 -33.23 -10.21
N ILE A 135 3.52 -32.40 -9.80
CA ILE A 135 3.06 -31.27 -10.61
C ILE A 135 3.91 -30.06 -10.28
N THR A 136 4.40 -29.41 -11.32
CA THR A 136 5.06 -28.10 -11.24
C THR A 136 4.09 -27.03 -11.73
N ARG A 137 4.07 -25.93 -10.99
CA ARG A 137 3.27 -24.74 -11.22
C ARG A 137 4.16 -23.65 -11.80
N ASN A 138 3.75 -23.07 -12.92
CA ASN A 138 4.39 -21.91 -13.53
C ASN A 138 3.40 -20.75 -13.62
N ILE A 139 3.66 -19.67 -12.89
CA ILE A 139 2.90 -18.43 -12.91
C ILE A 139 3.47 -17.54 -14.04
N LEU A 140 2.61 -17.12 -14.96
CA LEU A 140 2.99 -16.23 -16.07
C LEU A 140 3.12 -14.78 -15.57
N ALA A 141 4.22 -14.51 -14.84
CA ALA A 141 4.49 -13.24 -14.17
C ALA A 141 4.56 -12.02 -15.11
N ASP A 142 4.98 -12.20 -16.36
CA ASP A 142 5.20 -11.10 -17.32
C ASP A 142 3.90 -10.49 -17.86
N LYS A 143 2.76 -11.17 -17.70
CA LYS A 143 1.47 -10.76 -18.29
C LYS A 143 0.34 -10.70 -17.26
N PRO A 144 0.48 -9.88 -16.20
CA PRO A 144 -0.60 -9.72 -15.23
C PRO A 144 -1.82 -9.09 -15.88
N ARG A 145 -3.01 -9.48 -15.41
CA ARG A 145 -4.29 -8.86 -15.74
C ARG A 145 -4.72 -7.99 -14.57
N VAL A 146 -4.68 -6.68 -14.76
CA VAL A 146 -5.05 -5.72 -13.72
C VAL A 146 -6.44 -5.16 -14.01
N THR A 147 -7.34 -5.33 -13.06
CA THR A 147 -8.67 -4.71 -13.06
C THR A 147 -8.76 -3.75 -11.89
N ARG A 148 -9.29 -2.54 -12.14
CA ARG A 148 -9.45 -1.49 -11.13
C ARG A 148 -10.92 -1.14 -11.00
N PHE A 149 -11.37 -0.94 -9.77
CA PHE A 149 -12.73 -0.55 -9.43
C PHE A 149 -12.70 0.79 -8.70
N ASN A 150 -13.65 1.65 -9.00
CA ASN A 150 -13.79 2.91 -8.29
C ASN A 150 -14.54 2.66 -6.98
N ILE A 151 -13.96 3.12 -5.87
CA ILE A 151 -14.55 3.03 -4.54
C ILE A 151 -14.60 4.41 -3.87
N GLN A 152 -15.41 4.53 -2.83
CA GLN A 152 -15.44 5.68 -1.94
C GLN A 152 -14.37 5.52 -0.85
N TRP A 153 -13.38 6.41 -0.85
CA TRP A 153 -12.25 6.35 0.09
C TRP A 153 -12.54 7.06 1.41
N HIS A 154 -13.29 8.15 1.37
CA HIS A 154 -13.63 8.96 2.54
C HIS A 154 -15.03 8.62 3.05
N THR A 155 -15.21 8.70 4.37
CA THR A 155 -16.55 8.63 4.97
C THR A 155 -17.37 9.87 4.60
N ASP A 156 -18.69 9.77 4.69
CA ASP A 156 -19.56 10.94 4.47
C ASP A 156 -19.22 12.11 5.40
N LYS A 157 -18.73 11.82 6.61
CA LYS A 157 -18.26 12.84 7.55
C LYS A 157 -17.02 13.56 7.00
N GLN A 158 -16.00 12.81 6.58
CA GLN A 158 -14.77 13.38 6.00
C GLN A 158 -15.06 14.20 4.75
N LEU A 159 -15.96 13.74 3.88
CA LEU A 159 -16.38 14.48 2.68
C LEU A 159 -17.06 15.81 3.02
N ARG A 160 -17.87 15.85 4.08
CA ARG A 160 -18.50 17.10 4.55
C ARG A 160 -17.46 18.06 5.11
N GLU A 161 -16.59 17.58 5.99
CA GLU A 161 -15.51 18.40 6.59
C GLU A 161 -14.52 18.93 5.54
N GLN A 162 -14.29 18.18 4.45
CA GLN A 162 -13.48 18.63 3.33
C GLN A 162 -14.20 19.74 2.54
N ARG A 163 -15.49 19.56 2.24
CA ARG A 163 -16.29 20.57 1.53
C ARG A 163 -16.44 21.86 2.32
N GLU A 164 -16.66 21.77 3.64
CA GLU A 164 -16.75 22.94 4.52
C GLU A 164 -15.43 23.72 4.50
N ARG A 165 -14.27 23.03 4.58
CA ARG A 165 -12.95 23.66 4.46
C ARG A 165 -12.71 24.30 3.09
N GLU A 166 -13.13 23.66 2.00
CA GLU A 166 -13.02 24.23 0.66
C GLU A 166 -13.83 25.52 0.52
N LEU A 167 -15.06 25.56 1.03
CA LEU A 167 -15.90 26.76 1.04
C LEU A 167 -15.29 27.89 1.89
N GLU A 168 -14.74 27.57 3.06
CA GLU A 168 -14.04 28.56 3.91
C GLU A 168 -12.83 29.18 3.21
N LEU A 169 -12.07 28.38 2.45
CA LEU A 169 -10.93 28.87 1.67
C LEU A 169 -11.37 29.76 0.49
N GLU A 170 -12.44 29.39 -0.21
CA GLU A 170 -13.02 30.19 -1.29
C GLU A 170 -13.55 31.55 -0.78
N ASP A 171 -14.19 31.56 0.40
CA ASP A 171 -14.66 32.79 1.05
C ASP A 171 -13.49 33.70 1.44
N MET A 172 -12.36 33.13 1.88
CA MET A 172 -11.15 33.90 2.20
C MET A 172 -10.43 34.47 0.98
N GLU A 173 -10.39 33.75 -0.14
CA GLU A 173 -9.75 34.23 -1.38
C GLU A 173 -10.55 35.36 -2.08
N ASN A 174 -11.86 35.42 -1.86
CA ASN A 174 -12.74 36.45 -2.44
C ASN A 174 -12.77 37.79 -1.67
N ILE A 175 -11.99 37.94 -0.59
CA ILE A 175 -11.81 39.22 0.09
C ILE A 175 -10.73 40.03 -0.66
N GLU A 176 -11.14 40.95 -1.55
CA GLU A 176 -10.20 41.91 -2.18
C GLU A 176 -9.39 42.67 -1.13
N PRO A 177 -8.07 42.93 -1.35
CA PRO A 177 -7.33 43.88 -0.54
C PRO A 177 -7.81 45.30 -0.85
N GLY A 178 -8.83 45.73 -0.12
CA GLY A 178 -9.35 47.09 -0.15
C GLY A 178 -8.28 48.11 0.24
N LEU A 179 -7.97 48.98 -0.72
CA LEU A 179 -7.26 50.25 -0.63
C LEU A 179 -7.46 50.97 0.72
N HIS A 180 -6.39 51.21 1.49
CA HIS A 180 -6.31 52.32 2.44
C HIS A 180 -5.24 53.30 1.97
N THR A 181 -5.58 54.08 0.94
CA THR A 181 -5.00 55.41 0.76
C THR A 181 -5.88 56.41 1.52
N GLU A 182 -5.52 56.74 2.75
CA GLU A 182 -5.87 58.04 3.31
C GLU A 182 -4.64 58.64 4.00
N SER A 183 -4.08 59.60 3.28
CA SER A 183 -3.22 60.66 3.77
C SER A 183 -3.83 61.37 4.98
N MET A 184 -3.15 61.33 6.12
CA MET A 184 -3.24 62.41 7.11
C MET A 184 -1.84 62.89 7.45
N SER A 185 -1.51 64.03 6.84
CA SER A 185 -0.51 64.98 7.30
C SER A 185 -0.80 65.39 8.74
N ASN A 186 0.20 65.32 9.62
CA ASN A 186 0.37 66.30 10.69
C ASN A 186 1.85 66.46 11.04
N GLN A 187 2.33 67.68 10.82
CA GLN A 187 3.60 68.22 11.31
C GLN A 187 3.48 68.65 12.79
N MET A 188 4.66 68.89 13.38
CA MET A 188 4.97 69.46 14.71
C MET A 188 5.13 68.39 15.81
N ASP A 189 6.20 68.34 16.61
CA ASP A 189 7.25 69.31 16.91
C ASP A 189 8.51 68.60 17.47
N ASN A 190 9.66 69.24 17.31
CA ASN A 190 10.99 68.74 17.66
C ASN A 190 11.44 69.38 18.99
N SER A 191 11.69 68.61 20.06
CA SER A 191 12.72 69.01 21.04
C SER A 191 13.31 67.85 21.86
N MET A 192 14.65 67.84 21.84
CA MET A 192 15.62 67.36 22.84
C MET A 192 15.96 65.86 22.96
N ALA A 193 17.15 65.53 22.45
CA ALA A 193 17.96 64.32 22.65
C ALA A 193 18.76 64.36 23.99
N PRO A 194 19.73 63.46 24.26
CA PRO A 194 19.83 62.01 24.04
C PRO A 194 20.16 61.24 25.35
N TYR A 195 20.06 59.90 25.38
CA TYR A 195 20.68 59.11 26.46
C TYR A 195 21.26 57.78 25.94
N ILE A 196 22.58 57.59 26.10
CA ILE A 196 23.37 56.36 25.87
C ILE A 196 24.61 56.44 26.79
N PRO A 197 25.25 55.34 27.26
CA PRO A 197 24.82 54.15 28.03
C PRO A 197 25.68 54.03 29.33
N PRO A 198 25.89 52.81 29.89
CA PRO A 198 27.29 52.40 29.92
C PRO A 198 27.55 50.96 29.46
N SER A 199 28.77 50.80 28.96
CA SER A 199 29.46 49.60 28.50
C SER A 199 29.85 48.64 29.63
N THR A 200 29.79 47.34 29.36
CA THR A 200 30.68 46.36 30.01
C THR A 200 31.33 45.44 28.99
N SER A 201 32.64 45.32 29.18
CA SER A 201 33.64 44.62 28.38
C SER A 201 33.59 43.11 28.50
N LYS A 202 34.05 42.47 27.42
CA LYS A 202 34.43 41.05 27.19
C LYS A 202 35.13 40.35 28.38
N LYS A 203 34.92 39.02 28.46
CA LYS A 203 35.94 37.93 28.41
C LYS A 203 35.27 36.56 28.65
N GLU A 204 35.23 35.69 27.65
CA GLU A 204 36.12 34.51 27.42
C GLU A 204 35.56 33.21 28.07
N GLU A 205 35.30 32.20 27.22
CA GLU A 205 35.03 30.79 27.58
C GLU A 205 36.31 30.09 28.12
N PRO A 206 36.23 28.85 28.66
CA PRO A 206 36.22 27.68 27.77
C PRO A 206 35.28 26.52 28.16
N MET A 207 35.10 25.67 27.15
CA MET A 207 34.50 24.34 27.02
C MET A 207 35.02 23.24 27.97
N ASP A 208 34.32 22.09 27.88
CA ASP A 208 34.61 20.73 28.37
C ASP A 208 34.12 20.43 29.80
N SER A 209 33.24 19.46 30.05
CA SER A 209 33.28 18.09 29.54
C SER A 209 31.95 17.37 29.83
N LEU A 210 31.34 16.79 28.79
CA LEU A 210 30.28 15.80 28.88
C LEU A 210 30.92 14.43 28.64
N GLU A 211 31.14 13.66 29.71
CA GLU A 211 31.32 12.23 29.57
C GLU A 211 30.98 11.49 30.87
N GLN A 212 30.40 10.29 30.68
CA GLN A 212 30.18 9.22 31.64
C GLN A 212 28.89 9.25 32.47
N LEU A 213 27.95 8.40 32.08
CA LEU A 213 27.32 7.40 32.98
C LEU A 213 26.76 6.24 32.13
N PHE A 214 27.66 5.35 31.71
CA PHE A 214 27.34 3.92 31.53
C PHE A 214 28.10 3.16 32.62
N SER A 215 27.38 2.51 33.52
CA SER A 215 27.68 1.19 34.11
C SER A 215 26.88 1.00 35.39
N GLY A 216 26.32 -0.20 35.57
CA GLY A 216 25.66 -0.55 36.82
C GLY A 216 24.75 -1.77 36.72
N THR A 217 25.27 -2.89 36.22
CA THR A 217 24.70 -4.23 36.45
C THR A 217 24.88 -4.65 37.91
N SER A 218 23.83 -5.17 38.53
CA SER A 218 23.83 -6.39 39.37
C SER A 218 22.40 -6.87 39.55
#